data_AF-A0A969YZI8-F1
#
_entry.id   AF-A0A969YZI8-F1
#
_cell.length_a   1.000
_cell.length_b   1.000
_cell.length_c   1.000
_cell.angle_alpha   90.00
_cell.angle_beta   90.00
_cell.angle_gamma   90.00
#
_symmetry.space_group_name_H-M   'P 1'
#
loop_
_entity.id
_entity.type
_entity.pdbx_description
1 polymer ?
#
loop_
_entity_poly.entity_id
_entity_poly.type
_entity_poly.pdbx_seq_one_letter_code
_entity_poly.pdbx_strand_id
1 'polypeptide(L)'
;MSDLLIQGKDFFLTFVLGILAGFVFHYYQFTITRIRVSKYPLYVLDFFIWIVMICLVFLAMLWINQGEMRLYVLIALVLGLFVYYYYFLKPLKAFVETTTNTVLKGVRLLVNSLKKLGGLVKRIFKKLWVFKQKPPPPSDDEG
;
A
#
# COMPACT_ATOMS: atom_id res chain seq x y z
N MET A 1 35.39 30.54 -8.50
CA MET A 1 34.95 29.22 -9.02
C MET A 1 34.36 28.32 -7.94
N SER A 2 34.74 28.45 -6.67
CA SER A 2 34.17 27.72 -5.53
C SER A 2 32.68 27.98 -5.29
N ASP A 3 32.20 29.22 -5.46
CA ASP A 3 30.81 29.58 -5.14
C ASP A 3 29.75 28.91 -6.03
N LEU A 4 30.03 28.73 -7.32
CA LEU A 4 29.12 28.04 -8.24
C LEU A 4 28.99 26.56 -7.90
N LEU A 5 30.07 25.92 -7.47
CA LEU A 5 30.06 24.51 -7.06
C LEU A 5 29.31 24.31 -5.74
N ILE A 6 29.43 25.26 -4.80
CA ILE A 6 28.69 25.24 -3.54
C ILE A 6 27.19 25.42 -3.81
N GLN A 7 26.80 26.42 -4.61
CA GLN A 7 25.39 26.62 -4.99
C GLN A 7 24.80 25.41 -5.73
N GLY A 8 25.57 24.80 -6.64
CA GLY A 8 25.15 23.60 -7.36
C GLY A 8 24.93 22.41 -6.42
N LYS A 9 25.81 22.23 -5.44
CA LYS A 9 25.69 21.17 -4.41
C LYS A 9 24.44 21.38 -3.55
N ASP A 10 24.20 22.61 -3.09
CA ASP A 10 23.07 22.93 -2.22
C ASP A 10 21.73 22.81 -2.96
N PHE A 11 21.71 23.21 -4.24
CA PHE A 11 20.57 22.97 -5.13
C PHE A 11 20.30 21.47 -5.32
N PHE A 12 21.33 20.68 -5.58
CA PHE A 12 21.19 19.23 -5.75
C PHE A 12 20.72 18.55 -4.46
N LEU A 13 21.28 18.91 -3.29
CA LEU A 13 20.83 18.38 -2.00
C LEU A 13 19.35 18.72 -1.74
N THR A 14 18.94 19.96 -2.05
CA THR A 14 17.54 20.38 -1.92
C THR A 14 16.63 19.62 -2.87
N PHE A 15 17.06 19.39 -4.10
CA PHE A 15 16.31 18.60 -5.08
C PHE A 15 16.10 17.15 -4.59
N VAL A 16 17.17 16.52 -4.08
CA VAL A 16 17.12 15.17 -3.48
C VAL A 16 16.20 15.15 -2.25
N LEU A 17 16.27 16.18 -1.41
CA LEU A 17 15.38 16.35 -0.26
C LEU A 17 13.91 16.42 -0.70
N GLY A 18 13.60 17.17 -1.76
CA GLY A 18 12.25 17.24 -2.33
C GLY A 18 11.74 15.89 -2.83
N ILE A 19 12.60 15.09 -3.47
CA ILE A 19 12.26 13.71 -3.87
C ILE A 19 11.98 12.83 -2.64
N LEU A 20 12.83 12.91 -1.62
CA LEU A 20 12.68 12.13 -0.39
C LEU A 20 11.38 12.50 0.34
N ALA A 21 11.08 13.80 0.42
CA ALA A 21 9.83 14.32 0.96
C ALA A 21 8.61 13.77 0.20
N GLY A 22 8.62 13.82 -1.14
CA GLY A 22 7.56 13.26 -1.97
C GLY A 22 7.39 11.75 -1.78
N PHE A 23 8.48 11.01 -1.63
CA PHE A 23 8.46 9.57 -1.34
C PHE A 23 7.80 9.26 0.02
N VAL A 24 8.18 9.97 1.08
CA VAL A 24 7.58 9.81 2.42
C VAL A 24 6.07 10.07 2.38
N PHE A 25 5.66 11.15 1.71
CA PHE A 25 4.25 11.51 1.59
C PHE A 25 3.44 10.43 0.85
N HIS A 26 3.98 9.89 -0.24
CA HIS A 26 3.28 8.86 -1.00
C HIS A 26 3.22 7.51 -0.25
N TYR A 27 4.29 7.13 0.45
CA TYR A 27 4.29 5.94 1.31
C TYR A 27 3.22 6.04 2.41
N TYR A 28 3.11 7.21 3.03
CA TYR A 28 2.07 7.51 4.01
C TYR A 28 0.67 7.39 3.39
N GLN A 29 0.42 8.05 2.26
CA GLN A 29 -0.90 8.05 1.60
C GLN A 29 -1.31 6.64 1.15
N PHE A 30 -0.35 5.83 0.68
CA PHE A 30 -0.56 4.44 0.33
C PHE A 30 -0.93 3.58 1.55
N THR A 31 -0.24 3.79 2.67
CA THR A 31 -0.49 3.07 3.94
C THR A 31 -1.88 3.39 4.48
N ILE A 32 -2.23 4.68 4.53
CA ILE A 32 -3.56 5.18 4.90
C ILE A 32 -4.67 4.61 4.01
N THR A 33 -4.44 4.46 2.70
CA THR A 33 -5.46 3.94 1.78
C THR A 33 -5.73 2.43 2.00
N ARG A 34 -4.72 1.68 2.46
CA ARG A 34 -4.86 0.24 2.73
C ARG A 34 -5.46 -0.09 4.08
N ILE A 35 -5.15 0.71 5.09
CA ILE A 35 -5.74 0.56 6.40
C ILE A 35 -7.11 1.26 6.32
N ARG A 36 -8.24 0.56 6.52
CA ARG A 36 -9.56 1.20 6.57
C ARG A 36 -9.69 2.05 7.85
N VAL A 37 -8.87 3.08 7.99
CA VAL A 37 -8.81 3.92 9.18
C VAL A 37 -10.09 4.78 9.25
N SER A 38 -10.67 4.86 10.44
CA SER A 38 -11.77 5.77 10.75
C SER A 38 -11.35 7.24 10.56
N LYS A 39 -12.31 8.15 10.35
CA LYS A 39 -12.06 9.57 10.05
C LYS A 39 -11.19 10.26 11.11
N TYR A 40 -11.40 9.98 12.39
CA TYR A 40 -10.69 10.64 13.50
C TYR A 40 -9.18 10.33 13.58
N PRO A 41 -8.73 9.06 13.62
CA PRO A 41 -7.30 8.74 13.61
C PRO A 41 -6.60 9.18 12.32
N LEU A 42 -7.32 9.33 11.21
CA LEU A 42 -6.80 9.89 9.96
C LEU A 42 -6.27 11.32 10.18
N TYR A 43 -7.05 12.20 10.80
CA TYR A 43 -6.66 13.59 11.07
C TYR A 43 -5.45 13.67 12.00
N VAL A 44 -5.36 12.77 12.99
CA VAL A 44 -4.23 12.73 13.93
C VAL A 44 -2.96 12.27 13.22
N LEU A 45 -3.03 11.23 12.38
CA LEU A 45 -1.88 10.74 11.62
C LEU A 45 -1.41 11.78 10.61
N ASP A 46 -2.35 12.49 9.98
CA ASP A 46 -2.06 13.53 8.99
C ASP A 46 -1.38 14.74 9.62
N PHE A 47 -1.87 15.17 10.79
CA PHE A 47 -1.23 16.21 11.60
C PHE A 47 0.19 15.83 12.01
N PHE A 48 0.40 14.59 12.46
CA PHE A 48 1.72 14.11 12.89
C PHE A 48 2.71 14.06 11.72
N ILE A 49 2.27 13.55 10.57
CA ILE A 49 3.10 13.51 9.35
C ILE A 49 3.42 14.91 8.84
N TRP A 50 2.44 15.82 8.88
CA TRP A 50 2.69 17.21 8.51
C TRP A 50 3.74 17.87 9.41
N ILE A 51 3.67 17.66 10.74
CA ILE A 51 4.69 18.17 11.67
C ILE A 51 6.06 17.56 11.36
N VAL A 52 6.14 16.23 11.18
CA VAL A 52 7.41 15.55 10.86
C VAL A 52 7.99 16.07 9.55
N MET A 53 7.14 16.27 8.53
CA MET A 53 7.56 16.78 7.23
C MET A 53 8.05 18.22 7.30
N ILE A 54 7.34 19.09 8.02
CA ILE A 54 7.78 20.47 8.25
C ILE A 54 9.12 20.47 8.98
N CYS A 55 9.25 19.71 10.06
CA CYS A 55 10.49 19.61 10.82
C CYS A 55 11.65 19.09 9.95
N LEU A 56 11.43 18.02 9.18
CA LEU A 56 12.45 17.41 8.33
C LEU A 56 12.92 18.37 7.23
N VAL A 57 11.98 19.02 6.54
CA VAL A 57 12.28 20.00 5.50
C VAL A 57 12.99 21.22 6.11
N PHE A 58 12.54 21.69 7.26
CA PHE A 58 13.11 22.84 7.96
C PHE A 58 14.54 22.57 8.46
N LEU A 59 14.78 21.43 9.10
CA LEU A 59 16.11 20.99 9.56
C LEU A 59 17.08 20.85 8.38
N ALA A 60 16.63 20.25 7.28
CA ALA A 60 17.45 20.13 6.08
C ALA A 60 17.73 21.51 5.45
N MET A 61 16.77 22.44 5.47
CA MET A 61 16.98 23.82 5.03
C MET A 61 18.01 24.56 5.89
N LEU A 62 17.95 24.40 7.22
CA LEU A 62 18.93 24.98 8.14
C LEU A 62 20.32 24.41 7.89
N TRP A 63 20.42 23.12 7.62
CA TRP A 63 21.71 22.46 7.41
C TRP A 63 22.33 22.77 6.05
N ILE A 64 21.52 22.83 5.00
CA ILE A 64 22.00 23.09 3.62
C ILE A 64 22.29 24.58 3.42
N ASN A 65 21.43 25.46 3.92
CA ASN A 65 21.40 26.86 3.49
C ASN A 65 21.60 27.88 4.62
N GLN A 66 22.05 27.44 5.81
CA GLN A 66 22.28 28.27 7.01
C GLN A 66 21.07 29.14 7.43
N GLY A 67 19.87 28.83 6.96
CA GLY A 67 18.66 29.60 7.23
C GLY A 67 18.46 30.87 6.37
N GLU A 68 19.32 31.16 5.39
CA GLU A 68 19.01 32.20 4.39
C GLU A 68 17.98 31.67 3.40
N MET A 69 16.73 32.09 3.55
CA MET A 69 15.62 31.70 2.68
C MET A 69 15.79 32.30 1.28
N ARG A 70 16.64 31.68 0.46
CA ARG A 70 16.78 32.01 -0.97
C ARG A 70 15.68 31.28 -1.73
N LEU A 71 14.87 32.03 -2.47
CA LEU A 71 13.70 31.60 -3.26
C LEU A 71 13.95 30.32 -4.11
N TYR A 72 15.20 30.06 -4.48
CA TYR A 72 15.65 28.87 -5.20
C TYR A 72 15.36 27.54 -4.49
N VAL A 73 15.35 27.50 -3.16
CA VAL A 73 15.07 26.26 -2.41
C VAL A 73 13.59 25.90 -2.51
N LEU A 74 12.71 26.90 -2.44
CA LEU A 74 11.27 26.71 -2.67
C LEU A 74 11.00 26.22 -4.09
N ILE A 75 11.66 26.85 -5.08
CA ILE A 75 11.57 26.44 -6.48
C ILE A 75 12.06 25.00 -6.67
N ALA A 76 13.21 24.63 -6.09
CA ALA A 76 13.76 23.28 -6.17
C ALA A 76 12.86 22.22 -5.53
N LEU A 77 12.20 22.55 -4.40
CA LEU A 77 11.28 21.66 -3.71
C LEU A 77 9.98 21.46 -4.51
N VAL A 78 9.43 22.54 -5.07
CA VAL A 78 8.29 22.50 -5.99
C VAL A 78 8.65 21.70 -7.26
N LEU A 79 9.81 21.95 -7.86
CA LEU A 79 10.26 21.22 -9.05
C LEU A 79 10.45 19.73 -8.77
N GLY A 80 11.10 19.38 -7.64
CA GLY A 80 11.28 18.00 -7.21
C GLY A 80 9.95 17.27 -7.02
N LEU A 81 8.96 17.93 -6.42
CA LEU A 81 7.60 17.41 -6.29
C LEU A 81 6.93 17.19 -7.65
N PHE A 82 7.04 18.15 -8.58
CA PHE A 82 6.49 18.03 -9.93
C PHE A 82 7.15 16.88 -10.72
N VAL A 83 8.48 16.75 -10.67
CA VAL A 83 9.21 15.66 -11.32
C VAL A 83 8.78 14.30 -10.75
N TYR A 84 8.69 14.19 -9.42
CA TYR A 84 8.18 12.98 -8.76
C TYR A 84 6.76 12.63 -9.25
N TYR A 85 5.86 13.61 -9.26
CA TYR A 85 4.47 13.41 -9.66
C TYR A 85 4.32 13.06 -11.15
N TYR A 86 5.16 13.59 -12.03
CA TYR A 86 5.03 13.34 -13.46
C TYR A 86 5.68 12.02 -13.91
N TYR A 87 6.86 11.69 -13.37
CA TYR A 87 7.63 10.52 -13.81
C TYR A 87 7.35 9.26 -12.99
N PHE A 88 7.18 9.37 -11.67
CA PHE A 88 7.10 8.19 -10.80
C PHE A 88 5.67 7.74 -10.49
N LEU A 89 4.67 8.58 -10.72
CA LEU A 89 3.28 8.29 -10.36
C LEU A 89 2.63 7.23 -11.27
N LYS A 90 2.97 7.24 -12.57
CA LYS A 90 2.45 6.27 -13.56
C LYS A 90 2.97 4.84 -13.35
N PRO A 91 4.29 4.58 -13.28
CA PRO A 91 4.79 3.23 -13.05
C PRO A 91 4.37 2.68 -11.68
N LEU A 92 4.27 3.56 -10.67
CA LEU A 92 3.90 3.15 -9.32
C LEU A 92 2.41 2.78 -9.21
N LYS A 93 1.50 3.55 -9.84
CA LYS A 93 0.08 3.15 -9.97
C LYS A 93 -0.08 1.80 -10.67
N ALA A 94 0.66 1.59 -11.77
CA ALA A 94 0.62 0.31 -12.51
C ALA A 94 1.11 -0.87 -11.64
N PHE A 95 2.17 -0.67 -10.84
CA PHE A 95 2.67 -1.69 -9.92
C PHE A 95 1.66 -2.01 -8.81
N VAL A 96 1.02 -0.99 -8.26
CA VAL A 96 0.00 -1.12 -7.22
C VAL A 96 -1.25 -1.86 -7.71
N GLU A 97 -1.75 -1.54 -8.91
CA GLU A 97 -2.90 -2.22 -9.50
C GLU A 97 -2.61 -3.69 -9.82
N THR A 98 -1.41 -3.99 -10.34
CA THR A 98 -0.97 -5.36 -10.65
C THR A 98 -0.91 -6.23 -9.40
N THR A 99 -0.39 -5.67 -8.30
CA THR A 99 -0.27 -6.40 -7.03
C THR A 99 -1.64 -6.65 -6.40
N THR A 100 -2.52 -5.65 -6.43
CA THR A 100 -3.87 -5.74 -5.85
C THR A 100 -4.73 -6.78 -6.59
N ASN A 101 -4.65 -6.81 -7.93
CA ASN A 101 -5.39 -7.78 -8.74
C ASN A 101 -4.89 -9.21 -8.54
N THR A 102 -3.60 -9.42 -8.30
CA THR A 102 -3.03 -10.75 -8.02
C THR A 102 -3.50 -11.29 -6.67
N VAL A 103 -3.49 -10.44 -5.64
CA VAL A 103 -3.98 -10.82 -4.30
C VAL A 103 -5.48 -11.13 -4.30
N LEU A 104 -6.30 -10.31 -4.97
CA LEU A 104 -7.74 -10.55 -5.08
C LEU A 104 -8.07 -11.84 -5.83
N LYS A 105 -7.30 -12.19 -6.87
CA LYS A 105 -7.43 -13.49 -7.58
C LYS A 105 -7.07 -14.66 -6.67
N GLY A 106 -5.99 -14.55 -5.90
CA GLY A 106 -5.60 -15.58 -4.92
C GLY A 106 -6.68 -15.84 -3.87
N VAL A 107 -7.24 -14.78 -3.29
CA VAL A 107 -8.32 -14.88 -2.31
C VAL A 107 -9.58 -15.51 -2.91
N ARG A 108 -9.99 -15.11 -4.12
CA ARG A 108 -11.15 -15.74 -4.80
C ARG A 108 -10.92 -17.22 -5.08
N LEU A 109 -9.72 -17.60 -5.51
CA LEU A 109 -9.39 -19.01 -5.74
C LEU A 109 -9.50 -19.82 -4.44
N LEU A 110 -8.98 -19.29 -3.34
CA LEU A 110 -9.01 -19.96 -2.04
C LEU A 110 -10.45 -20.13 -1.52
N VAL A 111 -11.28 -19.09 -1.65
CA VAL A 111 -12.71 -19.14 -1.30
C VAL A 111 -13.48 -20.12 -2.19
N ASN A 112 -13.21 -20.14 -3.49
CA ASN A 112 -13.87 -21.07 -4.42
C ASN A 112 -13.45 -22.53 -4.19
N SER A 113 -12.19 -22.77 -3.82
CA SER A 113 -11.69 -24.09 -3.44
C SER A 113 -12.34 -24.58 -2.15
N LEU A 114 -12.48 -23.73 -1.13
CA LEU A 114 -13.18 -24.06 0.10
C LEU A 114 -14.67 -24.36 -0.13
N LYS A 115 -15.36 -23.57 -0.96
CA LYS A 115 -16.75 -23.85 -1.34
C LYS A 115 -16.90 -25.17 -2.09
N LYS A 116 -15.97 -25.48 -3.01
CA LYS A 116 -15.92 -26.78 -3.71
C LYS A 116 -15.70 -27.93 -2.74
N LEU A 117 -14.74 -27.80 -1.82
CA LEU A 117 -14.49 -28.81 -0.79
C LEU A 117 -15.72 -29.04 0.10
N GLY A 118 -16.34 -27.97 0.59
CA GLY A 118 -17.56 -28.05 1.39
C GLY A 118 -18.72 -28.73 0.65
N GLY A 119 -18.87 -28.45 -0.65
CA GLY A 119 -19.84 -29.15 -1.51
C GLY A 119 -19.56 -30.64 -1.67
N LEU A 120 -18.28 -31.03 -1.71
CA LEU A 120 -17.83 -32.42 -1.83
C LEU A 120 -18.08 -33.20 -0.54
N VAL A 121 -17.77 -32.60 0.61
CA VAL A 121 -18.11 -33.14 1.94
C VAL A 121 -19.62 -33.31 2.08
N LYS A 122 -20.41 -32.31 1.69
CA LYS A 122 -21.88 -32.38 1.73
C LYS A 122 -22.43 -33.50 0.84
N ARG A 123 -21.81 -33.78 -0.32
CA ARG A 123 -22.16 -34.92 -1.18
C ARG A 123 -21.84 -36.27 -0.54
N ILE A 124 -20.66 -36.41 0.08
CA ILE A 124 -20.27 -37.64 0.78
C ILE A 124 -21.22 -37.92 1.95
N PHE A 125 -21.52 -36.90 2.75
CA PHE A 125 -22.41 -37.02 3.91
C PHE A 125 -23.82 -37.43 3.50
N LYS A 126 -24.37 -36.84 2.42
CA LYS A 126 -25.67 -37.23 1.87
C LYS A 126 -25.67 -38.69 1.39
N LYS A 127 -24.59 -39.14 0.74
CA LYS A 127 -24.47 -40.52 0.25
C LYS A 127 -24.41 -41.54 1.39
N LEU A 128 -23.67 -41.22 2.46
CA LEU A 128 -23.60 -42.05 3.67
C LEU A 128 -24.94 -42.11 4.41
N TRP A 129 -25.67 -41.00 4.50
CA TRP A 129 -26.98 -40.97 5.14
C TRP A 129 -28.01 -41.83 4.39
N VAL A 130 -28.04 -41.74 3.06
CA VAL A 130 -28.94 -42.57 2.23
C VAL A 130 -28.60 -44.07 2.35
N PHE A 131 -27.31 -44.40 2.47
CA PHE A 131 -26.89 -45.80 2.63
C PHE A 131 -27.30 -46.38 3.99
N LYS A 132 -27.26 -45.58 5.06
CA LYS A 132 -27.72 -45.98 6.41
C LYS A 132 -29.25 -46.21 6.48
N GLN A 133 -30.02 -45.69 5.53
CA GLN A 133 -31.48 -45.85 5.48
C GLN A 133 -31.96 -47.11 4.74
N LYS A 134 -31.07 -47.93 4.16
CA LYS A 134 -31.50 -49.20 3.56
C LYS A 134 -31.82 -50.21 4.68
N PRO A 135 -33.08 -50.68 4.81
CA PRO A 135 -33.41 -51.72 5.78
C PRO A 135 -32.65 -53.02 5.43
N PRO A 136 -32.30 -53.84 6.43
CA PRO A 136 -31.60 -55.10 6.20
C PRO A 136 -32.42 -56.02 5.28
N PRO A 137 -31.76 -56.84 4.45
CA PRO A 137 -32.46 -57.78 3.57
C PRO A 137 -33.32 -58.74 4.40
N PRO A 138 -34.47 -59.20 3.87
CA PRO A 138 -35.32 -60.15 4.56
C PRO A 138 -34.48 -61.38 4.91
N SER A 139 -34.49 -61.79 6.17
CA SER A 139 -33.98 -63.10 6.56
C SER A 139 -34.92 -64.13 5.95
N ASP A 140 -34.41 -64.90 4.99
CA ASP A 140 -35.05 -66.11 4.48
C ASP A 140 -35.01 -67.20 5.56
N ASP A 141 -35.72 -66.96 6.67
CA ASP A 141 -35.98 -67.92 7.73
C ASP A 141 -37.50 -68.02 7.88
N GLU A 142 -38.14 -68.77 6.99
CA GLU A 142 -39.39 -69.49 7.24
C GLU A 142 -39.71 -70.38 6.02
N GLY A 143 -39.36 -71.67 6.14
CA GLY A 143 -39.58 -72.73 5.15
C GLY A 143 -38.92 -74.04 5.53
#